data_AF-A0A975H622-F1
#
_entry.id   AF-A0A975H622-F1
#
_cell.length_a   1.000
_cell.length_b   1.000
_cell.length_c   1.000
_cell.angle_alpha   90.00
_cell.angle_beta   90.00
_cell.angle_gamma   90.00
#
_symmetry.space_group_name_H-M   'P 1'
#
loop_
_entity.id
_entity.type
_entity.pdbx_description
1 polymer ?
#
loop_
_entity_poly.entity_id
_entity_poly.type
_entity_poly.pdbx_seq_one_letter_code
_entity_poly.pdbx_strand_id
1 'polypeptide(L)'
;MNKAKGLWGLIKKWDTKSNYAKSNVVPIISNSGNINKVGSDSVSESHLLSVNDINFYDFIESGIKNEVKALINTFNCITYSSCEGHKYENDYEPRNIGVIPRDYEEYCFLKKTFFELITMTNINLIKNYRDCDVYLSLEVDKVETDDGPSLTSLEIYFFSLSDDAVNYFNYIDIASNCFLNELKHIKKSD
;
A
#
# COMPACT_ATOMS: atom_id res chain seq x y z
N MET A 1 -1.81 0.65 16.07
CA MET A 1 -1.34 -0.76 16.01
C MET A 1 -2.38 -1.54 15.24
N ASN A 2 -2.02 -1.94 14.03
CA ASN A 2 -2.92 -2.61 13.09
C ASN A 2 -3.07 -4.09 13.43
N LYS A 3 -4.26 -4.65 13.20
CA LYS A 3 -4.58 -6.07 13.43
C LYS A 3 -4.98 -6.73 12.12
N ALA A 4 -4.34 -7.84 11.78
CA ALA A 4 -4.56 -8.55 10.53
C ALA A 4 -4.88 -10.02 10.78
N LYS A 5 -6.11 -10.42 10.44
CA LYS A 5 -6.56 -11.80 10.59
C LYS A 5 -6.05 -12.69 9.45
N GLY A 6 -5.25 -13.71 9.74
CA GLY A 6 -4.74 -14.67 8.76
C GLY A 6 -3.48 -14.24 7.99
N LEU A 7 -2.82 -13.15 8.42
CA LEU A 7 -1.69 -12.56 7.69
C LEU A 7 -0.46 -13.45 7.72
N TRP A 8 -0.22 -14.18 8.82
CA TRP A 8 0.91 -15.09 8.90
C TRP A 8 0.74 -16.27 7.93
N GLY A 9 -0.48 -16.78 7.79
CA GLY A 9 -0.84 -17.77 6.79
C GLY A 9 -0.66 -17.28 5.35
N LEU A 10 -0.97 -16.00 5.06
CA LEU A 10 -0.75 -15.40 3.75
C LEU A 10 0.73 -15.36 3.38
N ILE A 11 1.60 -14.89 4.30
CA ILE A 11 3.05 -14.77 4.05
C ILE A 11 3.66 -16.11 3.66
N LYS A 12 3.31 -17.18 4.37
CA LYS A 12 3.77 -18.54 4.05
C LYS A 12 3.35 -19.01 2.65
N LYS A 13 2.22 -18.52 2.15
CA LYS A 13 1.67 -18.88 0.84
C LYS A 13 2.14 -17.95 -0.28
N TRP A 14 2.59 -16.73 0.03
CA TRP A 14 2.83 -15.69 -0.96
C TRP A 14 3.78 -16.14 -2.08
N ASP A 15 4.88 -16.82 -1.72
CA ASP A 15 5.85 -17.36 -2.69
C ASP A 15 5.58 -18.79 -3.13
N THR A 16 4.56 -19.44 -2.54
CA THR A 16 4.21 -20.79 -2.94
C THR A 16 3.46 -20.71 -4.26
N LYS A 17 4.06 -21.29 -5.32
CA LYS A 17 3.37 -21.54 -6.59
C LYS A 17 2.27 -22.58 -6.37
N SER A 18 1.13 -22.13 -5.85
CA SER A 18 -0.08 -22.94 -5.79
C SER A 18 -0.85 -22.76 -7.11
N ASN A 19 -1.59 -23.79 -7.51
CA ASN A 19 -2.44 -23.70 -8.70
C ASN A 19 -3.34 -22.46 -8.58
N TYR A 20 -3.36 -21.63 -9.63
CA TYR A 20 -4.18 -20.43 -9.77
C TYR A 20 -5.65 -20.76 -9.51
N ALA A 21 -6.06 -20.72 -8.24
CA ALA A 21 -7.44 -20.90 -7.86
C ALA A 21 -8.09 -19.52 -7.95
N LYS A 22 -9.14 -19.39 -8.75
CA LYS A 22 -9.99 -18.21 -8.65
C LYS A 22 -10.60 -18.26 -7.25
N SER A 23 -10.29 -17.27 -6.40
CA SER A 23 -11.05 -17.11 -5.17
C SER A 23 -12.51 -16.89 -5.59
N ASN A 24 -13.45 -17.68 -5.04
CA ASN A 24 -14.89 -17.53 -5.31
C ASN A 24 -15.47 -16.26 -4.66
N VAL A 25 -14.61 -15.41 -4.11
CA VAL A 25 -14.95 -14.21 -3.38
C VAL A 25 -14.90 -13.03 -4.35
N VAL A 26 -15.87 -12.13 -4.22
CA VAL A 26 -15.99 -10.89 -5.00
C VAL A 26 -15.70 -9.72 -4.06
N PRO A 27 -15.00 -8.66 -4.51
CA PRO A 27 -14.80 -7.45 -3.70
C PRO A 27 -16.15 -6.85 -3.29
N ILE A 28 -16.28 -6.49 -2.01
CA ILE A 28 -17.41 -5.71 -1.51
C ILE A 28 -16.90 -4.30 -1.25
N ILE A 29 -17.55 -3.31 -1.87
CA ILE A 29 -17.16 -1.90 -1.86
C ILE A 29 -18.16 -1.14 -0.99
N SER A 30 -17.67 -0.32 -0.07
CA SER A 30 -18.49 0.56 0.76
C SER A 30 -19.03 1.77 -0.02
N ASN A 31 -19.87 2.60 0.61
CA ASN A 31 -20.35 3.83 -0.02
C ASN A 31 -19.21 4.84 -0.28
N SER A 32 -18.18 4.84 0.57
CA SER A 32 -17.04 5.75 0.45
C SER A 32 -15.95 5.21 -0.49
N GLY A 33 -16.03 3.94 -0.91
CA GLY A 33 -15.10 3.33 -1.87
C GLY A 33 -14.17 2.26 -1.27
N ASN A 34 -14.21 2.06 0.05
CA ASN A 34 -13.34 1.09 0.73
C ASN A 34 -13.64 -0.34 0.27
N ILE A 35 -12.60 -1.14 0.01
CA ILE A 35 -12.73 -2.57 -0.32
C ILE A 35 -12.44 -3.43 0.92
N ASN A 36 -13.43 -4.18 1.41
CA ASN A 36 -13.27 -5.10 2.54
C ASN A 36 -14.31 -6.23 2.54
N LYS A 37 -14.28 -7.12 3.54
CA LYS A 37 -15.17 -8.29 3.63
C LYS A 37 -16.65 -7.98 3.84
N VAL A 38 -16.99 -6.76 4.25
CA VAL A 38 -18.36 -6.40 4.68
C VAL A 38 -18.92 -5.16 4.00
N GLY A 39 -18.14 -4.45 3.19
CA GLY A 39 -18.51 -3.19 2.55
C GLY A 39 -18.70 -2.03 3.53
N SER A 40 -17.93 -1.98 4.62
CA SER A 40 -18.05 -0.91 5.63
C SER A 40 -17.01 0.18 5.43
N ASP A 41 -17.38 1.45 5.70
CA ASP A 41 -16.44 2.58 5.79
C ASP A 41 -15.58 2.49 7.07
N SER A 42 -15.99 1.69 8.05
CA SER A 42 -15.17 1.39 9.23
C SER A 42 -14.13 0.33 8.89
N VAL A 43 -12.88 0.51 9.35
CA VAL A 43 -11.80 -0.49 9.28
C VAL A 43 -12.34 -1.87 9.64
N SER A 44 -12.44 -2.71 8.63
CA SER A 44 -13.05 -4.02 8.71
C SER A 44 -12.15 -5.02 8.02
N GLU A 45 -12.31 -6.29 8.38
CA GLU A 45 -11.45 -7.36 7.90
C GLU A 45 -11.24 -7.29 6.38
N SER A 46 -10.02 -7.06 5.93
CA SER A 46 -9.67 -7.09 4.51
C SER A 46 -9.59 -8.53 3.99
N HIS A 47 -9.79 -8.70 2.68
CA HIS A 47 -9.46 -9.95 2.04
C HIS A 47 -7.94 -10.09 1.91
N LEU A 48 -7.38 -11.12 2.53
CA LEU A 48 -5.98 -11.48 2.36
C LEU A 48 -5.85 -12.42 1.16
N LEU A 49 -5.45 -11.84 0.03
CA LEU A 49 -5.19 -12.58 -1.21
C LEU A 49 -3.71 -12.61 -1.51
N SER A 50 -3.24 -13.70 -2.11
CA SER A 50 -1.90 -13.81 -2.67
C SER A 50 -1.86 -13.18 -4.06
N VAL A 51 -0.71 -12.65 -4.47
CA VAL A 51 -0.47 -12.22 -5.86
C VAL A 51 -0.75 -13.33 -6.89
N ASN A 52 -0.75 -14.60 -6.47
CA ASN A 52 -1.08 -15.73 -7.33
C ASN A 52 -2.59 -15.97 -7.52
N ASP A 53 -3.45 -15.30 -6.76
CA ASP A 53 -4.90 -15.35 -6.95
C ASP A 53 -5.29 -14.58 -8.21
N ILE A 54 -6.10 -15.20 -9.09
CA ILE A 54 -6.46 -14.63 -10.41
C ILE A 54 -7.09 -13.23 -10.28
N ASN A 55 -7.86 -13.02 -9.21
CA ASN A 55 -8.57 -11.78 -8.92
C ASN A 55 -7.84 -10.90 -7.89
N PHE A 56 -6.56 -11.14 -7.58
CA PHE A 56 -5.81 -10.35 -6.59
C PHE A 56 -5.95 -8.84 -6.82
N TYR A 57 -5.72 -8.38 -8.06
CA TYR A 57 -5.82 -6.96 -8.39
C TYR A 57 -7.26 -6.43 -8.35
N ASP A 58 -8.29 -7.27 -8.35
CA ASP A 58 -9.68 -6.81 -8.20
C ASP A 58 -9.98 -6.35 -6.77
N PHE A 59 -9.17 -6.78 -5.79
CA PHE A 59 -9.29 -6.38 -4.38
C PHE A 59 -8.39 -5.22 -3.99
N ILE A 60 -7.66 -4.65 -4.95
CA ILE A 60 -6.88 -3.43 -4.75
C ILE A 60 -7.69 -2.25 -5.28
N GLU A 61 -7.83 -1.25 -4.42
CA GLU A 61 -8.50 0.02 -4.72
C GLU A 61 -7.84 0.71 -5.92
N SER A 62 -8.67 1.37 -6.72
CA SER A 62 -8.29 1.80 -8.07
C SER A 62 -7.16 2.84 -8.09
N GLY A 63 -7.17 3.76 -7.12
CA GLY A 63 -6.25 4.89 -6.98
C GLY A 63 -4.85 4.50 -6.51
N ILE A 64 -4.65 3.29 -5.98
CA ILE A 64 -3.32 2.76 -5.61
C ILE A 64 -2.89 1.53 -6.42
N LYS A 65 -3.76 1.04 -7.31
CA LYS A 65 -3.52 -0.22 -8.04
C LYS A 65 -2.22 -0.19 -8.84
N ASN A 66 -1.85 0.95 -9.41
CA ASN A 66 -0.64 1.09 -10.21
C ASN A 66 0.62 1.02 -9.34
N GLU A 67 0.61 1.68 -8.19
CA GLU A 67 1.69 1.73 -7.21
C GLU A 67 1.92 0.34 -6.61
N VAL A 68 0.86 -0.31 -6.14
CA VAL A 68 0.92 -1.68 -5.61
C VAL A 68 1.46 -2.63 -6.67
N LYS A 69 0.94 -2.57 -7.89
CA LYS A 69 1.41 -3.41 -9.01
C LYS A 69 2.88 -3.14 -9.33
N ALA A 70 3.32 -1.89 -9.34
CA ALA A 70 4.70 -1.54 -9.62
C ALA A 70 5.65 -2.02 -8.52
N LEU A 71 5.29 -1.86 -7.24
CA LEU A 71 6.07 -2.34 -6.10
C LEU A 71 6.22 -3.86 -6.13
N ILE A 72 5.12 -4.59 -6.32
CA ILE A 72 5.14 -6.06 -6.45
C ILE A 72 6.01 -6.48 -7.64
N ASN A 73 5.88 -5.84 -8.81
CA ASN A 73 6.64 -6.23 -10.00
C ASN A 73 8.14 -5.90 -9.93
N THR A 74 8.51 -4.86 -9.16
CA THR A 74 9.90 -4.41 -9.02
C THR A 74 10.62 -5.14 -7.90
N PHE A 75 9.93 -5.36 -6.76
CA PHE A 75 10.56 -5.88 -5.55
C PHE A 75 10.04 -7.26 -5.13
N ASN A 76 9.01 -7.79 -5.80
CA ASN A 76 8.31 -8.99 -5.37
C ASN A 76 7.82 -8.90 -3.91
N CYS A 77 7.49 -7.71 -3.40
CA CYS A 77 7.15 -7.52 -1.99
C CYS A 77 5.72 -7.99 -1.67
N ILE A 78 5.46 -8.29 -0.40
CA ILE A 78 4.12 -8.63 0.11
C ILE A 78 3.42 -7.35 0.51
N THR A 79 2.32 -7.00 -0.16
CA THR A 79 1.51 -5.84 0.23
C THR A 79 0.39 -6.24 1.19
N TYR A 80 0.13 -5.39 2.18
CA TYR A 80 -0.90 -5.55 3.20
C TYR A 80 -1.57 -4.18 3.43
N SER A 81 -2.88 -4.20 3.72
CA SER A 81 -3.65 -3.02 4.17
C SER A 81 -3.31 -1.73 3.42
N SER A 82 -3.47 -1.73 2.11
CA SER A 82 -3.23 -0.54 1.28
C SER A 82 -4.56 0.18 1.01
N CYS A 83 -4.58 1.50 1.11
CA CYS A 83 -5.76 2.36 0.97
C CYS A 83 -5.50 3.42 -0.10
N GLU A 84 -6.45 3.69 -1.00
CA GLU A 84 -6.34 4.73 -2.03
C GLU A 84 -6.50 6.16 -1.47
N GLY A 85 -6.97 6.25 -0.23
CA GLY A 85 -7.35 7.47 0.46
C GLY A 85 -8.83 7.79 0.22
N HIS A 86 -9.55 8.09 1.30
CA HIS A 86 -11.02 8.25 1.26
C HIS A 86 -11.45 9.54 1.94
N LYS A 87 -12.45 10.19 1.37
CA LYS A 87 -13.06 11.38 1.97
C LYS A 87 -14.32 10.98 2.72
N TYR A 88 -14.38 11.32 4.01
CA TYR A 88 -15.55 11.15 4.84
C TYR A 88 -16.21 12.51 5.14
N GLU A 89 -17.38 12.51 5.79
CA GLU A 89 -18.16 13.73 6.01
C GLU A 89 -17.39 14.81 6.80
N ASN A 90 -16.59 14.41 7.78
CA ASN A 90 -15.86 15.31 8.67
C ASN A 90 -14.37 14.96 8.83
N ASP A 91 -13.85 14.05 8.00
CA ASP A 91 -12.49 13.54 8.10
C ASP A 91 -12.03 13.00 6.74
N TYR A 92 -10.76 12.62 6.63
CA TYR A 92 -10.25 11.87 5.50
C TYR A 92 -9.24 10.83 5.96
N GLU A 93 -9.17 9.72 5.23
CA GLU A 93 -8.11 8.74 5.38
C GLU A 93 -7.05 8.97 4.32
N PRO A 94 -5.77 9.16 4.70
CA PRO A 94 -4.69 9.29 3.74
C PRO A 94 -4.40 7.96 3.02
N ARG A 95 -4.06 8.08 1.74
CA ARG A 95 -3.49 7.01 0.91
C ARG A 95 -2.24 6.44 1.57
N ASN A 96 -2.18 5.11 1.61
CA ASN A 96 -1.02 4.39 2.12
C ASN A 96 -0.84 3.04 1.41
N ILE A 97 0.38 2.53 1.46
CA ILE A 97 0.72 1.19 0.98
C ILE A 97 1.58 0.50 2.05
N GLY A 98 0.98 -0.48 2.72
CA GLY A 98 1.68 -1.36 3.64
C GLY A 98 2.41 -2.50 2.94
N VAL A 99 3.62 -2.76 3.39
CA VAL A 99 4.48 -3.84 2.90
C VAL A 99 4.99 -4.65 4.09
N ILE A 100 4.89 -5.97 3.99
CA ILE A 100 5.43 -6.91 4.98
C ILE A 100 6.68 -7.58 4.40
N PRO A 101 7.87 -7.28 4.92
CA PRO A 101 9.06 -8.05 4.58
C PRO A 101 8.94 -9.49 5.10
N ARG A 102 9.42 -10.46 4.32
CA ARG A 102 9.43 -11.88 4.68
C ARG A 102 10.42 -12.19 5.78
N ASP A 103 11.57 -11.51 5.74
CA ASP A 103 12.67 -11.69 6.66
C ASP A 103 13.43 -10.38 6.91
N TYR A 104 14.48 -10.47 7.73
CA TYR A 104 15.27 -9.32 8.12
C TYR A 104 16.13 -8.74 6.99
N GLU A 105 16.59 -9.58 6.06
CA GLU A 105 17.40 -9.14 4.92
C GLU A 105 16.53 -8.34 3.96
N GLU A 106 15.34 -8.86 3.61
CA GLU A 106 14.35 -8.14 2.82
C GLU A 106 13.90 -6.86 3.53
N TYR A 107 13.69 -6.88 4.86
CA TYR A 107 13.37 -5.67 5.60
C TYR A 107 14.44 -4.57 5.44
N CYS A 108 15.71 -4.92 5.59
CA CYS A 108 16.81 -3.97 5.46
C CYS A 108 16.90 -3.40 4.05
N PHE A 109 16.77 -4.27 3.05
CA PHE A 109 16.77 -3.91 1.64
C PHE A 109 15.60 -2.96 1.32
N LEU A 110 14.35 -3.39 1.55
CA LEU A 110 13.16 -2.60 1.24
C LEU A 110 13.13 -1.28 1.99
N LYS A 111 13.49 -1.27 3.29
CA LYS A 111 13.50 -0.03 4.08
C LYS A 111 14.46 0.99 3.49
N LYS A 112 15.68 0.58 3.13
CA LYS A 112 16.67 1.47 2.51
C LYS A 112 16.17 1.97 1.15
N THR A 113 15.71 1.05 0.30
CA THR A 113 15.25 1.38 -1.06
C THR A 113 14.03 2.28 -1.05
N PHE A 114 13.05 2.04 -0.18
CA PHE A 114 11.85 2.88 -0.05
C PHE A 114 12.21 4.26 0.50
N PHE A 115 13.12 4.35 1.47
CA PHE A 115 13.58 5.63 1.97
C PHE A 115 14.25 6.47 0.88
N GLU A 116 15.13 5.87 0.07
CA GLU A 116 15.77 6.53 -1.07
C GLU A 116 14.74 6.96 -2.14
N LEU A 117 13.80 6.06 -2.48
CA LEU A 117 12.71 6.32 -3.43
C LEU A 117 11.82 7.49 -3.01
N ILE A 118 11.38 7.49 -1.75
CA ILE A 118 10.55 8.54 -1.16
C ILE A 118 11.30 9.87 -1.13
N THR A 119 12.58 9.84 -0.74
CA THR A 119 13.43 11.04 -0.74
C THR A 119 13.52 11.66 -2.13
N MET A 120 13.79 10.85 -3.16
CA MET A 120 13.86 11.33 -4.55
C MET A 120 12.51 11.82 -5.07
N THR A 121 11.43 11.13 -4.71
CA THR A 121 10.06 11.55 -5.05
C THR A 121 9.76 12.93 -4.48
N ASN A 122 10.00 13.14 -3.18
CA ASN A 122 9.78 14.42 -2.53
C ASN A 122 10.67 15.53 -3.12
N ILE A 123 11.93 15.25 -3.43
CA ILE A 123 12.81 16.21 -4.12
C ILE A 123 12.22 16.64 -5.46
N ASN A 124 11.68 15.70 -6.24
CA ASN A 124 11.12 16.00 -7.55
C ASN A 124 9.74 16.68 -7.46
N LEU A 125 8.96 16.41 -6.41
CA LEU A 125 7.75 17.17 -6.11
C LEU A 125 8.07 18.63 -5.84
N ILE A 126 9.01 18.91 -4.93
CA ILE A 126 9.43 20.29 -4.58
C ILE A 126 9.95 21.05 -5.81
N LYS A 127 10.71 20.38 -6.67
CA LYS A 127 11.30 21.02 -7.87
C LYS A 127 10.27 21.35 -8.94
N ASN A 128 9.34 20.44 -9.19
CA ASN A 128 8.47 20.50 -10.37
C ASN A 128 7.05 20.99 -10.06
N TYR A 129 6.61 20.92 -8.80
CA TYR A 129 5.25 21.23 -8.37
C TYR A 129 5.28 22.09 -7.09
N ARG A 130 5.57 23.38 -7.24
CA ARG A 130 5.78 24.30 -6.09
C ARG A 130 4.60 24.42 -5.14
N ASP A 131 3.39 24.22 -5.65
CA ASP A 131 2.15 24.31 -4.87
C ASP A 131 1.66 22.93 -4.37
N CYS A 132 2.40 21.85 -4.67
CA CYS A 132 2.05 20.52 -4.20
C CYS A 132 2.27 20.44 -2.69
N ASP A 133 1.18 20.15 -1.98
CA ASP A 133 1.19 20.02 -0.53
C ASP A 133 1.24 18.56 -0.05
N VAL A 134 1.20 17.61 -0.98
CA VAL A 134 1.27 16.17 -0.67
C VAL A 134 2.69 15.66 -0.84
N TYR A 135 3.18 14.97 0.18
CA TYR A 135 4.51 14.37 0.27
C TYR A 135 4.42 12.93 0.74
N LEU A 136 5.52 12.20 0.59
CA LEU A 136 5.60 10.81 1.01
C LEU A 136 6.48 10.67 2.26
N SER A 137 6.08 9.78 3.17
CA SER A 137 6.89 9.34 4.31
C SER A 137 6.98 7.81 4.34
N LEU A 138 8.04 7.32 4.98
CA LEU A 138 8.20 5.90 5.30
C LEU A 138 8.05 5.71 6.79
N GLU A 139 7.03 4.96 7.19
CA GLU A 139 6.82 4.59 8.58
C GLU A 139 7.10 3.10 8.79
N VAL A 140 7.43 2.75 10.03
CA VAL A 140 7.63 1.37 10.45
C VAL A 140 6.61 1.08 11.54
N ASP A 141 5.68 0.16 11.29
CA ASP A 141 4.67 -0.23 12.27
C ASP A 141 4.81 -1.72 12.64
N LYS A 142 4.07 -2.13 13.66
CA LYS A 142 3.85 -3.52 14.03
C LYS A 142 2.41 -3.92 13.74
N VAL A 143 2.27 -5.01 12.99
CA VAL A 143 0.99 -5.64 12.70
C VAL A 143 0.82 -6.84 13.62
N GLU A 144 -0.21 -6.82 14.46
CA GLU A 144 -0.61 -8.00 15.21
C GLU A 144 -1.33 -8.98 14.30
N THR A 145 -0.98 -10.26 14.41
CA THR A 145 -1.65 -11.35 13.70
C THR A 145 -2.38 -12.22 14.71
N ASP A 146 -3.51 -12.80 14.31
CA ASP A 146 -4.26 -13.75 15.14
C ASP A 146 -3.79 -15.20 14.95
N ASP A 147 -3.00 -15.46 13.90
CA ASP A 147 -2.56 -16.78 13.45
C ASP A 147 -1.02 -16.97 13.50
N GLY A 148 -0.29 -16.04 14.14
CA GLY A 148 1.16 -16.06 14.19
C GLY A 148 1.78 -15.00 15.12
N PRO A 149 3.09 -14.74 14.98
CA PRO A 149 3.75 -13.63 15.67
C PRO A 149 3.33 -12.28 15.09
N SER A 150 3.54 -11.21 15.85
CA SER A 150 3.49 -9.85 15.30
C SER A 150 4.56 -9.66 14.23
N LEU A 151 4.23 -8.88 13.21
CA LEU A 151 5.06 -8.64 12.04
C LEU A 151 5.47 -7.17 12.00
N THR A 152 6.64 -6.88 11.43
CA THR A 152 7.03 -5.52 11.09
C THR A 152 6.45 -5.17 9.73
N SER A 153 5.84 -4.00 9.60
CA SER A 153 5.44 -3.44 8.31
C SER A 153 6.24 -2.19 7.97
N LEU A 154 6.42 -1.97 6.67
CA LEU A 154 6.92 -0.74 6.08
C LEU A 154 5.72 -0.06 5.39
N GLU A 155 5.37 1.13 5.85
CA GLU A 155 4.19 1.86 5.37
C GLU A 155 4.66 3.08 4.57
N ILE A 156 4.29 3.13 3.29
CA ILE A 156 4.48 4.31 2.45
C ILE A 156 3.22 5.17 2.58
N TYR A 157 3.31 6.27 3.32
CA TYR A 157 2.20 7.20 3.50
C TYR A 157 2.31 8.39 2.57
N PHE A 158 1.18 8.81 2.02
CA PHE A 158 1.05 10.10 1.36
C PHE A 158 0.31 11.03 2.31
N PHE A 159 0.95 12.12 2.70
CA PHE A 159 0.44 13.05 3.70
C PHE A 159 0.46 14.50 3.20
N SER A 160 -0.45 15.33 3.70
CA SER A 160 -0.50 16.77 3.45
C SER A 160 0.20 17.53 4.58
N LEU A 161 0.92 18.62 4.27
CA LEU A 161 1.48 19.51 5.31
C LEU A 161 0.45 20.48 5.90
N SER A 162 -0.59 20.82 5.14
CA SER A 162 -1.63 21.76 5.56
C SER A 162 -2.80 21.11 6.31
N ASP A 163 -2.90 19.77 6.29
CA ASP A 163 -4.03 19.00 6.81
C ASP A 163 -5.40 19.42 6.22
N ASP A 164 -5.38 19.90 4.96
CA ASP A 164 -6.58 20.22 4.20
C ASP A 164 -6.93 19.06 3.26
N ALA A 165 -8.02 18.36 3.55
CA ALA A 165 -8.51 17.26 2.73
C ALA A 165 -8.76 17.67 1.27
N VAL A 166 -9.26 18.88 1.01
CA VAL A 166 -9.51 19.35 -0.37
C VAL A 166 -8.19 19.46 -1.11
N ASN A 167 -7.20 20.08 -0.48
CA ASN A 167 -5.87 20.22 -1.05
C ASN A 167 -5.17 18.86 -1.23
N TYR A 168 -5.31 17.97 -0.25
CA TYR A 168 -4.79 16.61 -0.30
C TYR A 168 -5.28 15.87 -1.56
N PHE A 169 -6.60 15.80 -1.77
CA PHE A 169 -7.16 15.07 -2.91
C PHE A 169 -6.90 15.76 -4.26
N ASN A 170 -6.60 17.06 -4.29
CA ASN A 170 -6.17 17.74 -5.51
C ASN A 170 -4.75 17.35 -5.96
N TYR A 171 -3.87 16.99 -5.02
CA TYR A 171 -2.46 16.74 -5.28
C TYR A 171 -2.02 15.28 -5.14
N ILE A 172 -2.83 14.42 -4.53
CA ILE A 172 -2.46 13.02 -4.26
C ILE A 172 -2.05 12.26 -5.53
N ASP A 173 -2.74 12.47 -6.64
CA ASP A 173 -2.42 11.81 -7.90
C ASP A 173 -1.14 12.39 -8.55
N ILE A 174 -0.81 13.65 -8.30
CA ILE A 174 0.47 14.24 -8.71
C ILE A 174 1.62 13.58 -7.94
N ALA A 175 1.47 13.44 -6.62
CA ALA A 175 2.43 12.74 -5.76
C ALA A 175 2.61 11.28 -6.18
N SER A 176 1.50 10.57 -6.43
CA SER A 176 1.49 9.19 -6.94
C SER A 176 2.22 9.05 -8.29
N ASN A 177 1.93 9.91 -9.26
CA ASN A 177 2.60 9.88 -10.55
C ASN A 177 4.11 10.16 -10.43
N CYS A 178 4.51 11.07 -9.54
CA CYS A 178 5.91 11.32 -9.26
C CYS A 178 6.59 10.07 -8.65
N PHE A 179 5.95 9.44 -7.67
CA PHE A 179 6.42 8.20 -7.05
C PHE A 179 6.61 7.07 -8.08
N LEU A 180 5.61 6.86 -8.94
CA LEU A 180 5.67 5.85 -10.01
C LEU A 180 6.79 6.13 -11.01
N ASN A 181 7.08 7.40 -11.29
CA ASN A 181 8.18 7.77 -12.19
C ASN A 181 9.54 7.48 -11.55
N GLU A 182 9.74 7.81 -10.28
CA GLU A 182 10.97 7.46 -9.56
C GLU A 182 11.17 5.95 -9.45
N LEU A 183 10.09 5.21 -9.19
CA LEU A 183 10.14 3.75 -9.09
C LEU A 183 10.61 3.08 -10.39
N LYS A 184 10.30 3.65 -11.56
CA LYS A 184 10.78 3.14 -12.87
C LYS A 184 12.30 3.27 -13.04
N HIS A 185 12.95 4.19 -12.31
CA HIS A 185 14.39 4.40 -12.36
C HIS A 185 15.18 3.45 -11.45
N ILE A 186 14.50 2.75 -10.54
CA ILE A 186 15.12 1.70 -9.74
C ILE A 186 15.37 0.50 -10.64
N LYS A 187 16.65 0.18 -10.85
CA LYS A 187 17.04 -1.03 -11.57
C LYS A 187 16.57 -2.24 -10.78
N LYS A 188 15.97 -3.21 -11.47
CA LYS A 188 15.78 -4.54 -10.91
C LYS A 188 17.16 -5.10 -10.55
N SER A 189 17.35 -5.47 -9.30
CA SER A 189 18.47 -6.34 -8.94
C SER A 189 18.11 -7.71 -9.51
N ASP A 190 18.83 -8.13 -10.55
CA ASP A 190 18.75 -9.48 -11.13
C ASP A 190 19.25 -10.53 -10.13
#